data_AF-A0A7R7GTH0-F1
#
_entry.id   AF-A0A7R7GTH0-F1
#
_cell.length_a   1.000
_cell.length_b   1.000
_cell.length_c   1.000
_cell.angle_alpha   90.00
_cell.angle_beta   90.00
_cell.angle_gamma   90.00
#
_symmetry.space_group_name_H-M   'P 1'
#
loop_
_entity.id
_entity.type
_entity.pdbx_description
1 polymer ?
#
loop_
_entity_poly.entity_id
_entity_poly.type
_entity_poly.pdbx_seq_one_letter_code
_entity_poly.pdbx_strand_id
1 'polypeptide(L)'
;MDTYDDSGVLDHQRLREQPMTTPADDPIAQQRFAFRMKPQFEHTTDGWRAWYPGSDWSVTAPSAEEARQKLVAEVNRRREAGEDPKAFQEAVYRKHLQEPVPGVYAMDNELYRYVARETGYDQDALQEVFEESERRRALGESFTKADYLAWMNRKN
;
A
#
# COMPACT_ATOMS: atom_id res chain seq x y z
N MET A 1 57.35 22.46 -26.25
CA MET A 1 56.91 22.32 -27.65
C MET A 1 56.04 21.09 -27.68
N ASP A 2 54.78 21.30 -28.06
CA ASP A 2 53.67 20.34 -28.06
C ASP A 2 54.00 19.01 -28.75
N THR A 3 53.32 17.93 -28.34
CA THR A 3 52.24 17.33 -29.16
C THR A 3 51.65 16.07 -28.52
N TYR A 4 50.33 15.96 -28.62
CA TYR A 4 49.50 14.79 -28.35
C TYR A 4 49.68 13.70 -29.43
N ASP A 5 49.38 12.45 -29.05
CA ASP A 5 48.96 11.32 -29.90
C ASP A 5 47.88 10.58 -29.07
N ASP A 6 46.58 10.63 -29.37
CA ASP A 6 45.78 10.18 -30.53
C ASP A 6 45.57 8.66 -30.67
N SER A 7 45.25 8.00 -29.55
CA SER A 7 44.51 6.73 -29.60
C SER A 7 43.02 6.97 -29.26
N GLY A 8 42.30 7.57 -30.21
CA GLY A 8 40.84 7.68 -30.22
C GLY A 8 40.14 6.32 -30.34
N VAL A 9 40.09 5.57 -29.24
CA VAL A 9 39.22 4.39 -29.10
C VAL A 9 38.44 4.51 -27.79
N LEU A 10 37.11 4.55 -27.93
CA LEU A 10 36.13 4.55 -26.85
C LEU A 10 36.34 3.35 -25.92
N ASP A 11 36.66 3.61 -24.64
CA ASP A 11 36.58 2.59 -23.60
C ASP A 11 35.11 2.33 -23.24
N HIS A 12 34.47 1.48 -24.04
CA HIS A 12 33.08 1.03 -23.88
C HIS A 12 32.88 0.01 -22.74
N GLN A 13 33.74 -0.03 -21.70
CA GLN A 13 33.65 -1.05 -20.65
C GLN A 13 33.73 -0.53 -19.21
N ARG A 14 32.99 0.56 -18.92
CA ARG A 14 32.52 0.86 -17.55
C ARG A 14 31.01 1.03 -17.41
N LEU A 15 30.23 0.33 -18.24
CA LEU A 15 28.87 -0.07 -17.87
C LEU A 15 28.94 -1.33 -17.00
N ARG A 16 29.60 -1.22 -15.84
CA ARG A 16 29.40 -2.20 -14.77
C ARG A 16 28.07 -1.86 -14.12
N GLU A 17 27.04 -2.59 -14.55
CA GLU A 17 25.91 -3.05 -13.76
C GLU A 17 25.73 -2.23 -12.48
N GLN A 18 25.04 -1.10 -12.59
CA GLN A 18 24.33 -0.61 -11.41
C GLN A 18 23.44 -1.77 -10.98
N PRO A 19 23.50 -2.24 -9.72
CA PRO A 19 22.59 -3.27 -9.29
C PRO A 19 21.19 -2.74 -9.56
N MET A 20 20.44 -3.46 -10.41
CA MET A 20 19.00 -3.30 -10.52
C MET A 20 18.48 -3.42 -9.10
N THR A 21 18.21 -2.30 -8.44
CA THR A 21 17.50 -2.29 -7.18
C THR A 21 16.17 -2.95 -7.50
N THR A 22 16.04 -4.21 -7.11
CA THR A 22 14.76 -4.89 -7.16
C THR A 22 13.78 -4.01 -6.39
N PRO A 23 12.51 -3.85 -6.85
CA PRO A 23 11.50 -3.06 -6.13
C PRO A 23 11.36 -3.44 -4.63
N ALA A 24 11.87 -4.61 -4.26
CA ALA A 24 11.98 -5.12 -2.90
C ALA A 24 12.88 -4.29 -1.96
N ASP A 25 13.88 -3.57 -2.47
CA ASP A 25 14.88 -2.84 -1.68
C ASP A 25 14.70 -1.31 -1.72
N ASP A 26 13.54 -0.81 -2.16
CA ASP A 26 13.31 0.62 -2.30
C ASP A 26 12.71 1.24 -1.00
N PRO A 27 13.49 1.92 -0.14
CA PRO A 27 12.96 2.68 1.00
C PRO A 27 12.02 3.83 0.55
N ILE A 28 12.00 4.19 -0.73
CA ILE A 28 11.10 5.21 -1.30
C ILE A 28 9.66 4.67 -1.42
N ALA A 29 9.44 3.37 -1.53
CA ALA A 29 8.08 2.81 -1.69
C ALA A 29 7.15 3.15 -0.51
N GLN A 30 7.68 3.16 0.73
CA GLN A 30 6.92 3.59 1.92
C GLN A 30 6.85 5.11 2.09
N GLN A 31 7.80 5.86 1.52
CA GLN A 31 7.73 7.33 1.52
C GLN A 31 6.74 7.84 0.45
N ARG A 32 6.61 7.10 -0.66
CA ARG A 32 5.79 7.45 -1.81
C ARG A 32 4.32 7.12 -1.61
N PHE A 33 4.00 6.02 -0.93
CA PHE A 33 2.61 5.59 -0.77
C PHE A 33 2.15 5.66 0.68
N ALA A 34 0.96 6.23 0.89
CA ALA A 34 0.14 5.94 2.04
C ALA A 34 -0.59 4.62 1.80
N PHE A 35 -0.69 3.77 2.83
CA PHE A 35 -1.39 2.49 2.75
C PHE A 35 -2.61 2.47 3.65
N ARG A 36 -3.64 1.77 3.18
CA ARG A 36 -4.77 1.37 4.02
C ARG A 36 -5.02 -0.11 3.89
N MET A 37 -5.23 -0.77 5.02
CA MET A 37 -5.55 -2.18 5.08
C MET A 37 -6.91 -2.36 5.76
N LYS A 38 -7.83 -3.01 5.07
CA LYS A 38 -9.16 -3.36 5.61
C LYS A 38 -9.19 -4.84 5.98
N PRO A 39 -9.78 -5.18 7.14
CA PRO A 39 -10.12 -6.56 7.43
C PRO A 39 -10.95 -7.18 6.31
N GLN A 40 -10.70 -8.46 6.07
CA GLN A 40 -11.47 -9.29 5.17
C GLN A 40 -12.49 -10.09 5.98
N PHE A 41 -13.62 -10.39 5.34
CA PHE A 41 -14.72 -11.13 5.93
C PHE A 41 -15.21 -12.16 4.92
N GLU A 42 -15.44 -13.37 5.38
CA GLU A 42 -15.94 -14.47 4.57
C GLU A 42 -16.96 -15.27 5.37
N HIS A 43 -18.06 -15.65 4.72
CA HIS A 43 -19.03 -16.56 5.31
C HIS A 43 -18.60 -18.01 5.05
N THR A 44 -18.46 -18.77 6.13
CA THR A 44 -18.01 -20.17 6.15
C THR A 44 -19.09 -21.07 6.77
N THR A 45 -18.86 -22.39 6.81
CA THR A 45 -19.78 -23.33 7.48
C THR A 45 -19.91 -23.07 8.98
N ASP A 46 -18.87 -22.51 9.60
CA ASP A 46 -18.79 -22.28 11.05
C ASP A 46 -19.20 -20.85 11.44
N GLY A 47 -19.71 -20.08 10.47
CA GLY A 47 -20.09 -18.67 10.62
C GLY A 47 -19.17 -17.74 9.83
N TRP A 48 -19.06 -16.51 10.30
CA TRP A 48 -18.24 -15.46 9.69
C TRP A 48 -16.80 -15.52 10.18
N ARG A 49 -15.88 -15.69 9.24
CA ARG A 49 -14.45 -15.56 9.46
C ARG A 49 -14.02 -14.12 9.18
N ALA A 50 -13.17 -13.56 10.04
CA ALA A 50 -12.55 -12.25 9.84
C ALA A 50 -11.04 -12.31 10.06
N TRP A 51 -10.27 -11.60 9.22
CA TRP A 51 -8.80 -11.55 9.28
C TRP A 51 -8.25 -10.28 8.64
N TYR A 52 -6.97 -9.97 8.88
CA TYR A 52 -6.28 -8.94 8.10
C TYR A 52 -5.51 -9.57 6.94
N PRO A 53 -5.45 -8.94 5.76
CA PRO A 53 -4.60 -9.41 4.67
C PRO A 53 -3.18 -9.71 5.16
N GLY A 54 -2.73 -10.95 4.96
CA GLY A 54 -1.39 -11.43 5.35
C GLY A 54 -1.18 -11.75 6.83
N SER A 55 -2.21 -11.68 7.68
CA SER A 55 -2.11 -12.23 9.03
C SER A 55 -2.09 -13.76 9.01
N ASP A 56 -1.33 -14.37 9.92
CA ASP A 56 -1.33 -15.82 10.19
C ASP A 56 -2.48 -16.25 11.11
N TRP A 57 -3.27 -15.29 11.59
CA TRP A 57 -4.41 -15.50 12.47
C TRP A 57 -5.71 -14.96 11.88
N SER A 58 -6.82 -15.52 12.34
CA SER A 58 -8.18 -15.10 12.03
C SER A 58 -9.10 -15.42 13.20
N VAL A 59 -10.28 -14.80 13.23
CA VAL A 59 -11.33 -15.10 14.21
C VAL A 59 -12.59 -15.60 13.49
N THR A 60 -13.42 -16.36 14.20
CA THR A 60 -14.74 -16.82 13.70
C THR A 60 -15.85 -16.45 14.68
N ALA A 61 -17.00 -16.02 14.16
CA ALA A 61 -18.20 -15.74 14.94
C ALA A 61 -19.50 -16.03 14.15
N PRO A 62 -20.64 -16.24 14.82
CA PRO A 62 -21.94 -16.45 14.16
C PRO A 62 -22.37 -15.35 13.18
N SER A 63 -21.98 -14.10 13.40
CA SER A 63 -22.35 -12.97 12.54
C SER A 63 -21.14 -12.13 12.11
N ALA A 64 -21.26 -11.39 11.00
CA ALA A 64 -20.20 -10.51 10.50
C ALA A 64 -19.82 -9.42 11.52
N GLU A 65 -20.82 -8.90 12.24
CA GLU A 65 -20.61 -7.87 13.25
C GLU A 65 -19.89 -8.44 14.48
N GLU A 66 -20.27 -9.63 14.95
CA GLU A 66 -19.53 -10.30 16.03
C GLU A 66 -18.11 -10.67 15.59
N ALA A 67 -17.91 -11.07 14.34
CA ALA A 67 -16.58 -11.38 13.80
C ALA A 67 -15.70 -10.12 13.80
N ARG A 68 -16.27 -8.96 13.45
CA ARG A 68 -15.59 -7.66 13.54
C ARG A 68 -15.20 -7.33 14.98
N GLN A 69 -16.13 -7.49 15.93
CA GLN A 69 -15.86 -7.24 17.35
C GLN A 69 -14.77 -8.16 17.90
N LYS A 70 -14.84 -9.47 17.58
CA LYS A 70 -13.79 -10.43 17.94
C LYS A 70 -12.44 -10.09 17.31
N LEU A 71 -12.42 -9.58 16.08
CA LEU A 71 -11.18 -9.19 15.43
C LEU A 71 -10.52 -8.03 16.17
N VAL A 72 -11.30 -7.03 16.58
CA VAL A 72 -10.80 -5.92 17.42
C VAL A 72 -10.31 -6.43 18.77
N ALA A 73 -11.06 -7.34 19.41
CA ALA A 73 -10.66 -7.95 20.67
C ALA A 73 -9.33 -8.72 20.57
N GLU A 74 -9.13 -9.49 19.50
CA GLU A 74 -7.88 -10.24 19.29
C GLU A 74 -6.68 -9.31 19.05
N VAL A 75 -6.86 -8.20 18.33
CA VAL A 75 -5.82 -7.17 18.21
C VAL A 75 -5.42 -6.61 19.58
N ASN A 76 -6.41 -6.34 20.45
CA ASN A 76 -6.14 -5.83 21.79
C ASN A 76 -5.47 -6.88 22.68
N ARG A 77 -5.93 -8.13 22.66
CA ARG A 77 -5.30 -9.25 23.39
C ARG A 77 -3.83 -9.41 23.03
N ARG A 78 -3.49 -9.34 21.73
CA ARG A 78 -2.10 -9.42 21.26
C ARG A 78 -1.24 -8.30 21.80
N ARG A 79 -1.74 -7.06 21.76
CA ARG A 79 -1.04 -5.90 22.35
C ARG A 79 -0.81 -6.06 23.84
N GLU A 80 -1.81 -6.52 24.57
CA GLU A 80 -1.73 -6.78 26.01
C GLU A 80 -0.71 -7.89 26.33
N ALA A 81 -0.55 -8.86 25.43
CA ALA A 81 0.47 -9.91 25.50
C ALA A 81 1.88 -9.44 25.07
N GLY A 82 2.06 -8.18 24.67
CA GLY A 82 3.33 -7.64 24.19
C GLY A 82 3.68 -8.03 22.75
N GLU A 83 2.75 -8.63 22.01
CA GLU A 83 2.90 -8.90 20.58
C GLU A 83 2.60 -7.62 19.76
N ASP A 84 3.27 -7.43 18.63
CA ASP A 84 2.85 -6.45 17.63
C ASP A 84 1.84 -7.09 16.66
N PRO A 85 0.53 -6.82 16.78
CA PRO A 85 -0.48 -7.38 15.88
C PRO A 85 -0.36 -6.87 14.44
N LYS A 86 0.58 -5.96 14.16
CA LYS A 86 0.84 -5.37 12.84
C LYS A 86 2.21 -5.72 12.27
N ALA A 87 2.96 -6.62 12.89
CA ALA A 87 4.30 -7.00 12.44
C ALA A 87 4.36 -7.45 10.96
N PHE A 88 3.27 -8.02 10.44
CA PHE A 88 3.17 -8.47 9.05
C PHE A 88 2.89 -7.35 8.02
N GLN A 89 2.45 -6.16 8.46
CA GLN A 89 1.91 -5.13 7.56
C GLN A 89 2.91 -4.66 6.51
N GLU A 90 4.16 -4.49 6.90
CA GLU A 90 5.21 -4.02 6.00
C GLU A 90 5.45 -4.99 4.83
N ALA A 91 5.51 -6.29 5.14
CA ALA A 91 5.67 -7.34 4.13
C ALA A 91 4.47 -7.38 3.17
N VAL A 92 3.26 -7.20 3.70
CA VAL A 92 2.03 -7.14 2.91
C VAL A 92 2.01 -5.92 1.99
N TYR A 93 2.43 -4.74 2.45
CA TYR A 93 2.51 -3.54 1.62
C TYR A 93 3.55 -3.68 0.50
N ARG A 94 4.73 -4.24 0.79
CA ARG A 94 5.73 -4.53 -0.25
C ARG A 94 5.18 -5.48 -1.30
N LYS A 95 4.52 -6.57 -0.88
CA LYS A 95 3.87 -7.51 -1.80
C LYS A 95 2.81 -6.80 -2.64
N HIS A 96 1.98 -5.97 -2.00
CA HIS A 96 0.87 -5.27 -2.64
C HIS A 96 1.30 -4.36 -3.81
N LEU A 97 2.46 -3.71 -3.69
CA LEU A 97 3.00 -2.88 -4.75
C LEU A 97 3.44 -3.69 -5.98
N GLN A 98 3.78 -4.96 -5.81
CA GLN A 98 4.18 -5.87 -6.90
C GLN A 98 2.97 -6.61 -7.48
N GLU A 99 2.07 -7.06 -6.62
CA GLU A 99 0.87 -7.82 -6.95
C GLU A 99 -0.28 -7.33 -6.07
N PRO A 100 -1.44 -6.91 -6.62
CA PRO A 100 -2.57 -6.48 -5.82
C PRO A 100 -2.98 -7.53 -4.78
N VAL A 101 -3.22 -7.06 -3.55
CA VAL A 101 -3.64 -7.90 -2.42
C VAL A 101 -5.02 -7.40 -2.01
N PRO A 102 -6.06 -8.26 -2.03
CA PRO A 102 -7.41 -7.86 -1.64
C PRO A 102 -7.44 -7.22 -0.25
N GLY A 103 -8.12 -6.08 -0.14
CA GLY A 103 -8.24 -5.33 1.11
C GLY A 103 -7.05 -4.43 1.44
N VAL A 104 -6.02 -4.38 0.60
CA VAL A 104 -4.93 -3.41 0.72
C VAL A 104 -5.08 -2.37 -0.38
N TYR A 105 -4.86 -1.11 -0.03
CA TYR A 105 -4.98 0.03 -0.93
C TYR A 105 -3.74 0.89 -0.80
N ALA A 106 -3.19 1.34 -1.93
CA ALA A 106 -2.11 2.31 -1.97
C ALA A 106 -2.58 3.63 -2.62
N MET A 107 -2.26 4.74 -1.97
CA MET A 107 -2.48 6.09 -2.47
C MET A 107 -1.16 6.85 -2.45
N ASP A 108 -0.90 7.70 -3.44
CA ASP A 108 0.24 8.59 -3.38
C ASP A 108 0.21 9.45 -2.10
N ASN A 109 1.34 9.55 -1.41
CA ASN A 109 1.42 10.18 -0.09
C ASN A 109 1.21 11.70 -0.15
N GLU A 110 1.52 12.35 -1.28
CA GLU A 110 1.15 13.76 -1.48
C GLU A 110 -0.36 13.92 -1.61
N LEU A 111 -1.00 13.06 -2.41
CA LEU A 111 -2.46 13.06 -2.54
C LEU A 111 -3.14 12.77 -1.20
N TYR A 112 -2.68 11.75 -0.46
CA TYR A 112 -3.21 11.41 0.86
C TYR A 112 -3.15 12.61 1.81
N ARG A 113 -1.99 13.26 1.92
CA ARG A 113 -1.82 14.44 2.79
C ARG A 113 -2.73 15.60 2.39
N TYR A 114 -2.99 15.78 1.09
CA TYR A 114 -3.93 16.78 0.61
C TYR A 114 -5.37 16.42 0.99
N VAL A 115 -5.87 15.25 0.58
CA VAL A 115 -7.25 14.83 0.83
C VAL A 115 -7.55 14.78 2.33
N ALA A 116 -6.66 14.20 3.14
CA ALA A 116 -6.85 14.11 4.58
C ALA A 116 -7.01 15.49 5.25
N ARG A 117 -6.31 16.51 4.75
CA ARG A 117 -6.45 17.89 5.25
C ARG A 117 -7.76 18.53 4.81
N GLU A 118 -8.11 18.39 3.53
CA GLU A 118 -9.33 19.00 2.97
C GLU A 118 -10.61 18.39 3.55
N THR A 119 -10.61 17.08 3.81
CA THR A 119 -11.79 16.37 4.34
C THR A 119 -11.81 16.33 5.87
N GLY A 120 -10.82 16.91 6.56
CA GLY A 120 -10.73 16.83 8.01
C GLY A 120 -10.56 15.40 8.54
N TYR A 121 -9.85 14.55 7.79
CA TYR A 121 -9.64 13.12 8.09
C TYR A 121 -10.92 12.27 8.08
N ASP A 122 -11.94 12.69 7.32
CA ASP A 122 -13.11 11.86 7.05
C ASP A 122 -12.69 10.50 6.47
N GLN A 123 -13.03 9.43 7.18
CA GLN A 123 -12.56 8.08 6.87
C GLN A 123 -13.23 7.49 5.63
N ASP A 124 -14.45 7.92 5.31
CA ASP A 124 -15.23 7.44 4.16
C ASP A 124 -14.79 8.19 2.90
N ALA A 125 -14.62 9.51 2.99
CA ALA A 125 -14.06 10.30 1.89
C ALA A 125 -12.63 9.83 1.55
N LEU A 126 -11.79 9.57 2.57
CA LEU A 126 -10.47 8.98 2.35
C LEU A 126 -10.56 7.58 1.74
N GLN A 127 -11.53 6.76 2.16
CA GLN A 127 -11.69 5.41 1.63
C GLN A 127 -11.97 5.44 0.13
N GLU A 128 -12.86 6.32 -0.31
CA GLU A 128 -13.21 6.45 -1.72
C GLU A 128 -11.99 6.81 -2.57
N VAL A 129 -11.15 7.74 -2.09
CA VAL A 129 -9.93 8.12 -2.80
C VAL A 129 -8.90 6.97 -2.78
N PHE A 130 -8.80 6.20 -1.68
CA PHE A 130 -7.94 5.01 -1.63
C PHE A 130 -8.37 3.98 -2.67
N GLU A 131 -9.67 3.74 -2.81
CA GLU A 131 -10.23 2.80 -3.79
C GLU A 131 -9.96 3.25 -5.23
N GLU A 132 -10.18 4.52 -5.55
CA GLU A 132 -9.87 5.04 -6.90
C GLU A 132 -8.37 5.06 -7.19
N SER A 133 -7.54 5.42 -6.20
CA SER A 133 -6.07 5.36 -6.34
C SER A 133 -5.61 3.94 -6.64
N GLU A 134 -6.13 2.97 -5.90
CA GLU A 134 -5.77 1.57 -6.05
C GLU A 134 -6.25 1.00 -7.38
N ARG A 135 -7.48 1.33 -7.79
CA ARG A 135 -8.02 0.93 -9.10
C ARG A 135 -7.12 1.41 -10.24
N ARG A 136 -6.68 2.67 -10.21
CA ARG A 136 -5.77 3.22 -11.23
C ARG A 136 -4.39 2.59 -11.17
N ARG A 137 -3.84 2.43 -9.96
CA ARG A 137 -2.54 1.78 -9.76
C ARG A 137 -2.52 0.37 -10.34
N ALA A 138 -3.58 -0.42 -10.12
CA ALA A 138 -3.72 -1.76 -10.67
C ALA A 138 -3.77 -1.79 -12.21
N LEU A 139 -4.12 -0.67 -12.84
CA LEU A 139 -4.09 -0.48 -14.30
C LEU A 139 -2.78 0.15 -14.80
N GLY A 140 -1.82 0.44 -13.91
CA GLY A 140 -0.57 1.14 -14.24
C GLY A 140 -0.75 2.65 -14.40
N GLU A 141 -1.89 3.21 -14.01
CA GLU A 141 -2.19 4.63 -14.07
C GLU A 141 -1.84 5.34 -12.74
N SER A 142 -1.39 6.59 -12.83
CA SER A 142 -1.23 7.46 -11.66
C SER A 142 -2.55 8.12 -11.27
N PHE A 143 -2.74 8.38 -9.97
CA PHE A 143 -3.78 9.30 -9.49
C PHE A 143 -3.12 10.43 -8.68
N THR A 144 -2.92 11.58 -9.32
CA THR A 144 -2.27 12.74 -8.69
C THR A 144 -3.30 13.67 -8.03
N LYS A 145 -2.82 14.68 -7.30
CA LYS A 145 -3.67 15.78 -6.83
C LYS A 145 -4.45 16.47 -7.96
N ALA A 146 -3.82 16.69 -9.11
CA ALA A 146 -4.48 17.34 -10.24
C ALA A 146 -5.63 16.47 -10.79
N ASP A 147 -5.40 15.16 -10.88
CA ASP A 147 -6.42 14.20 -11.31
C ASP A 147 -7.58 14.12 -10.32
N TYR A 148 -7.28 14.14 -9.02
CA TYR A 148 -8.27 14.17 -7.95
C TYR A 148 -9.17 15.43 -8.05
N LEU A 149 -8.58 16.61 -8.22
CA LEU A 149 -9.34 17.85 -8.38
C LEU A 149 -10.25 17.82 -9.62
N ALA A 150 -9.73 17.30 -10.74
CA ALA A 150 -10.53 17.11 -11.94
C ALA A 150 -11.63 16.06 -11.76
N TRP A 151 -11.38 15.01 -10.98
CA TRP A 151 -12.36 13.97 -10.65
C TRP A 151 -13.48 14.49 -9.74
N MET A 152 -13.15 15.27 -8.72
CA MET A 152 -14.15 15.91 -7.85
C MET A 152 -15.03 16.89 -8.63
N ASN A 153 -14.45 17.67 -9.54
CA ASN A 153 -15.22 18.59 -10.40
C ASN A 153 -16.18 17.88 -11.37
N ARG A 154 -15.95 16.60 -11.69
CA ARG A 154 -16.87 15.80 -12.53
C ARG A 154 -17.97 15.12 -11.71
N LYS A 155 -17.79 15.02 -10.39
CA LYS A 155 -18.74 14.39 -9.46
C LYS A 155 -19.78 15.36 -8.91
N ASN A 156 -19.42 16.65 -8.83
CA ASN A 156 -20.29 17.75 -8.43
C ASN A 156 -21.06 18.33 -9.61
#